data_AF-A0A9Q1KBL0-F1
#
_entry.id   AF-A0A9Q1KBL0-F1
#
_cell.length_a   1.000
_cell.length_b   1.000
_cell.length_c   1.000
_cell.angle_alpha   90.00
_cell.angle_beta   90.00
_cell.angle_gamma   90.00
#
_symmetry.space_group_name_H-M   'P 1'
#
loop_
_entity.id
_entity.type
_entity.pdbx_description
1 polymer ?
#
loop_
_entity_poly.entity_id
_entity_poly.type
_entity_poly.pdbx_seq_one_letter_code
_entity_poly.pdbx_strand_id
1 'polypeptide(L)'
;MGSRSFVPNFSWHVPILSPTFLPNEDNALSLRGTKGGCNARGLKKHLKRLNAPKHWMLDKLGGAFAPKPSSGPHKSRECLPLILILRNRLKYALVYREVIAILMQRHVLVDGKVRTDKTYPTGFMDVISIPKTNENFRLLYDVKGRFRLHSIRDEEAKFKLCKVRNVQFGKKGIPYLNTYDGRTIRYPDPLIKANDTVKLDLEENKIVDFIKFDVGNVVMVTGGRNRGRVGVIKNREKHKGSFETIHIQDAQGHEFATRMGNVFIIGKGTKPWVSLPKGKGIKLSVIEEARKRLADKNSVATWEHAFGGIAPDGNAPYKKDFYLKAISKSYIPTYCHVPVF
;
A
#
# COMPACT_ATOMS: atom_id res chain seq x y z
N MET A 1 32.12 68.47 -60.26
CA MET A 1 31.69 69.84 -59.92
C MET A 1 30.30 69.76 -59.31
N GLY A 2 30.12 70.28 -58.08
CA GLY A 2 28.86 70.64 -57.39
C GLY A 2 27.70 69.62 -57.37
N SER A 3 26.97 69.38 -56.29
CA SER A 3 26.73 70.20 -55.11
C SER A 3 25.72 69.50 -54.18
N ARG A 4 26.01 69.56 -52.86
CA ARG A 4 25.12 69.92 -51.73
C ARG A 4 23.83 69.10 -51.51
N SER A 5 23.74 68.23 -50.49
CA SER A 5 23.62 68.45 -49.03
C SER A 5 22.19 68.65 -48.55
N PHE A 6 21.72 67.80 -47.62
CA PHE A 6 20.72 68.18 -46.63
C PHE A 6 20.82 67.30 -45.37
N VAL A 7 21.05 67.96 -44.23
CA VAL A 7 20.94 67.45 -42.86
C VAL A 7 20.01 68.43 -42.13
N PRO A 8 19.13 67.96 -41.23
CA PRO A 8 18.68 68.82 -40.15
C PRO A 8 18.92 68.24 -38.75
N ASN A 9 19.28 69.17 -37.87
CA ASN A 9 19.42 69.10 -36.42
C ASN A 9 18.16 68.58 -35.70
N PHE A 10 18.35 67.95 -34.54
CA PHE A 10 17.37 67.97 -33.45
C PHE A 10 18.07 68.09 -32.10
N SER A 11 17.60 69.03 -31.28
CA SER A 11 18.07 69.35 -29.93
C SER A 11 17.12 68.87 -28.83
N TRP A 12 17.68 68.83 -27.62
CA TRP A 12 17.09 69.00 -26.27
C TRP A 12 16.24 67.86 -25.71
N HIS A 13 16.72 67.23 -24.63
CA HIS A 13 16.22 67.44 -23.25
C HIS A 13 16.94 66.51 -22.26
N VAL A 14 17.46 67.07 -21.17
CA VAL A 14 17.97 66.35 -19.99
C VAL A 14 16.88 66.40 -18.92
N PRO A 15 16.42 65.26 -18.36
CA PRO A 15 15.59 65.26 -17.16
C PRO A 15 16.41 65.00 -15.89
N ILE A 16 16.04 65.77 -14.87
CA ILE A 16 16.53 65.79 -13.49
C ILE A 16 15.78 64.74 -12.64
N LEU A 17 16.56 64.00 -11.84
CA LEU A 17 16.30 63.29 -10.56
C LEU A 17 15.01 62.44 -10.34
N SER A 18 15.22 61.18 -9.93
CA SER A 18 14.43 60.55 -8.87
C SER A 18 15.31 59.57 -8.03
N PRO A 19 15.00 59.38 -6.73
CA PRO A 19 15.96 58.91 -5.73
C PRO A 19 16.11 57.38 -5.70
N THR A 20 17.33 56.94 -5.43
CA THR A 20 17.68 55.55 -5.14
C THR A 20 16.89 55.01 -3.96
N PHE A 21 16.07 53.99 -4.24
CA PHE A 21 15.38 53.18 -3.26
C PHE A 21 16.42 52.40 -2.43
N LEU A 22 16.64 52.80 -1.18
CA LEU A 22 17.40 52.05 -0.20
C LEU A 22 16.65 50.75 0.13
N PRO A 23 17.28 49.56 0.05
CA PRO A 23 16.66 48.34 0.57
C PRO A 23 16.71 48.35 2.10
N ASN A 24 15.55 48.20 2.73
CA ASN A 24 15.36 48.10 4.18
C ASN A 24 16.34 47.10 4.83
N GLU A 25 17.14 47.62 5.76
CA GLU A 25 17.86 46.86 6.77
C GLU A 25 16.87 46.29 7.80
N ASP A 26 16.25 45.15 7.50
CA ASP A 26 15.50 44.38 8.49
C ASP A 26 15.53 42.89 8.12
N ASN A 27 16.69 42.25 8.27
CA ASN A 27 16.84 40.80 8.55
C ASN A 27 18.29 40.36 8.77
N ALA A 28 19.11 41.22 9.39
CA ALA A 28 20.50 40.90 9.73
C ALA A 28 20.62 40.26 11.12
N LEU A 29 19.86 39.21 11.44
CA LEU A 29 20.02 38.47 12.72
C LEU A 29 19.54 37.00 12.64
N SER A 30 20.20 36.18 11.82
CA SER A 30 20.33 34.72 12.13
C SER A 30 21.48 34.03 11.38
N LEU A 31 22.62 34.71 11.21
CA LEU A 31 23.88 34.04 10.85
C LEU A 31 24.55 33.52 12.13
N ARG A 32 23.96 32.49 12.75
CA ARG A 32 24.64 31.64 13.73
C ARG A 32 24.70 30.21 13.20
N GLY A 33 25.82 29.93 12.53
CA GLY A 33 26.54 28.67 12.68
C GLY A 33 25.80 27.37 12.35
N THR A 34 25.27 27.23 11.14
CA THR A 34 25.24 25.90 10.51
C THR A 34 26.37 25.85 9.51
N LYS A 35 27.44 25.12 9.84
CA LYS A 35 28.46 24.68 8.87
C LYS A 35 27.71 24.24 7.62
N GLY A 36 27.94 24.97 6.52
CA GLY A 36 27.44 24.63 5.20
C GLY A 36 27.98 23.26 4.82
N GLY A 37 27.25 22.22 5.20
CA GLY A 37 27.50 20.88 4.74
C GLY A 37 27.32 20.92 3.24
N CYS A 38 28.40 20.76 2.49
CA CYS A 38 28.35 20.41 1.09
C CYS A 38 27.31 19.30 0.96
N ASN A 39 26.15 19.60 0.36
CA ASN A 39 25.11 18.61 0.14
C ASN A 39 25.69 17.59 -0.83
N ALA A 40 26.28 16.51 -0.31
CA ALA A 40 26.82 15.43 -1.10
C ALA A 40 25.69 14.89 -1.99
N ARG A 41 25.80 15.16 -3.30
CA ARG A 41 24.84 14.73 -4.31
C ARG A 41 25.14 13.28 -4.66
N GLY A 42 24.11 12.43 -4.66
CA GLY A 42 24.27 11.00 -4.96
C GLY A 42 23.19 10.13 -4.31
N LEU A 43 23.27 8.82 -4.53
CA LEU A 43 22.34 7.86 -3.95
C LEU A 43 22.52 7.77 -2.43
N LYS A 44 21.57 8.33 -1.68
CA LYS A 44 21.58 8.29 -0.20
C LYS A 44 21.40 6.85 0.30
N LYS A 45 22.41 6.22 0.88
CA LYS A 45 22.32 4.82 1.37
C LYS A 45 21.45 4.66 2.62
N HIS A 46 21.30 5.71 3.42
CA HIS A 46 20.57 5.65 4.70
C HIS A 46 19.20 6.33 4.63
N LEU A 47 18.26 5.82 5.43
CA LEU A 47 16.94 6.41 5.65
C LEU A 47 16.80 6.76 7.14
N LYS A 48 16.61 8.05 7.44
CA LYS A 48 16.30 8.51 8.80
C LYS A 48 14.90 8.05 9.20
N ARG A 49 14.73 7.63 10.46
CA ARG A 49 13.47 7.05 10.95
C ARG A 49 12.30 8.03 10.86
N LEU A 50 12.54 9.30 11.16
CA LEU A 50 11.53 10.37 11.04
C LEU A 50 11.04 10.59 9.60
N ASN A 51 11.89 10.30 8.60
CA ASN A 51 11.53 10.39 7.18
C ASN A 51 10.96 9.08 6.61
N ALA A 52 10.86 8.02 7.42
CA ALA A 52 10.28 6.77 6.98
C ALA A 52 8.78 6.95 6.67
N PRO A 53 8.21 6.16 5.73
CA PRO A 53 6.79 6.20 5.46
C PRO A 53 5.95 5.93 6.72
N LYS A 54 5.05 6.86 7.06
CA LYS A 54 4.21 6.79 8.27
C LYS A 54 3.39 5.49 8.37
N HIS A 55 3.02 4.91 7.23
CA HIS A 55 2.22 3.68 7.17
C HIS A 55 2.99 2.41 7.61
N TRP A 56 4.32 2.47 7.79
CA TRP A 56 5.10 1.38 8.37
C TRP A 56 4.86 1.21 9.88
N MET A 57 4.33 2.24 10.55
CA MET A 57 4.12 2.24 12.01
C MET A 57 5.41 1.97 12.78
N LEU A 58 6.50 2.63 12.39
CA LEU A 58 7.71 2.67 13.19
C LEU A 58 7.53 3.66 14.33
N ASP A 59 7.93 3.25 15.52
CA ASP A 59 8.03 4.11 16.70
C ASP A 59 9.13 5.17 16.51
N LYS A 60 9.02 6.29 17.24
CA LYS A 60 9.95 7.43 17.08
C LYS A 60 11.29 7.21 17.80
N LEU A 61 11.30 6.42 18.88
CA LEU A 61 12.43 6.33 19.83
C LEU A 61 13.32 5.09 19.64
N GLY A 62 12.90 4.08 18.88
CA GLY A 62 13.61 2.81 18.67
C GLY A 62 14.79 2.88 17.72
N GLY A 63 15.49 4.02 17.70
CA GLY A 63 16.73 4.28 16.95
C GLY A 63 16.64 5.40 15.92
N ALA A 64 17.79 5.93 15.50
CA ALA A 64 17.87 7.06 14.58
C ALA A 64 17.51 6.71 13.12
N PHE A 65 17.66 5.45 12.72
CA PHE A 65 17.51 4.99 11.34
C PHE A 65 16.35 4.00 11.18
N ALA A 66 15.81 3.97 9.96
CA ALA A 66 14.86 2.96 9.49
C ALA A 66 15.51 2.11 8.40
N PRO A 67 15.06 0.86 8.19
CA PRO A 67 15.54 0.04 7.09
C PRO A 67 15.17 0.73 5.77
N LYS A 68 16.18 1.12 4.99
CA LYS A 68 15.97 1.67 3.65
C LYS A 68 15.62 0.51 2.70
N PRO A 69 14.49 0.54 1.97
CA PRO A 69 14.17 -0.48 1.00
C PRO A 69 15.20 -0.49 -0.13
N SER A 70 15.58 -1.68 -0.58
CA SER A 70 16.40 -1.87 -1.77
C SER A 70 15.63 -1.37 -3.01
N SER A 71 16.34 -1.00 -4.07
CA SER A 71 15.71 -0.73 -5.37
C SER A 71 15.22 -2.04 -5.96
N GLY A 72 13.91 -2.28 -5.90
CA GLY A 72 13.30 -3.53 -6.33
C GLY A 72 11.96 -3.28 -7.05
N PRO A 73 11.05 -4.27 -7.03
CA PRO A 73 9.82 -4.22 -7.82
C PRO A 73 8.90 -3.04 -7.51
N HIS A 74 8.78 -2.69 -6.22
CA HIS A 74 7.85 -1.65 -5.75
C HIS A 74 8.55 -0.35 -5.36
N LYS A 75 7.83 0.76 -5.45
CA LYS A 75 8.34 2.07 -5.03
C LYS A 75 8.58 2.10 -3.52
N SER A 76 9.62 2.83 -3.09
CA SER A 76 10.03 2.92 -1.67
C SER A 76 8.93 3.40 -0.70
N ARG A 77 8.00 4.26 -1.16
CA ARG A 77 6.86 4.75 -0.36
C ARG A 77 5.59 3.88 -0.48
N GLU A 78 5.59 2.90 -1.36
CA GLU A 78 4.48 1.98 -1.66
C GLU A 78 4.89 0.51 -1.43
N CYS A 79 5.87 0.28 -0.55
CA CYS A 79 6.38 -1.03 -0.19
C CYS A 79 6.53 -1.17 1.32
N LEU A 80 6.68 -2.40 1.78
CA LEU A 80 7.06 -2.80 3.12
C LEU A 80 8.30 -3.71 3.01
N PRO A 81 9.44 -3.33 3.60
CA PRO A 81 10.63 -4.19 3.63
C PRO A 81 10.37 -5.52 4.36
N LEU A 82 10.97 -6.62 3.87
CA LEU A 82 10.86 -7.95 4.50
C LEU A 82 11.23 -7.96 5.99
N ILE A 83 12.23 -7.17 6.38
CA ILE A 83 12.59 -7.03 7.79
C ILE A 83 11.47 -6.49 8.68
N LEU A 84 10.64 -5.57 8.17
CA LEU A 84 9.50 -5.06 8.92
C LEU A 84 8.36 -6.07 8.99
N ILE A 85 8.24 -6.94 8.00
CA ILE A 85 7.26 -8.03 7.98
C ILE A 85 7.59 -9.06 9.05
N LEU A 86 8.81 -9.60 9.02
CA LEU A 86 9.23 -10.67 9.94
C LEU A 86 9.30 -10.19 11.40
N ARG A 87 9.78 -8.96 11.63
CA ARG A 87 9.94 -8.42 12.99
C ARG A 87 8.70 -7.72 13.54
N ASN A 88 8.16 -6.72 12.84
CA ASN A 88 7.12 -5.84 13.39
C ASN A 88 5.69 -6.38 13.18
N ARG A 89 5.47 -7.22 12.15
CA ARG A 89 4.13 -7.72 11.82
C ARG A 89 3.92 -9.15 12.31
N LEU A 90 4.75 -10.09 11.86
CA LEU A 90 4.65 -11.50 12.23
C LEU A 90 5.30 -11.82 13.58
N LYS A 91 6.27 -11.00 14.02
CA LYS A 91 7.00 -11.16 15.29
C LYS A 91 7.75 -12.51 15.41
N TYR A 92 8.20 -13.09 14.30
CA TYR A 92 9.07 -14.26 14.31
C TYR A 92 10.51 -13.94 14.73
N ALA A 93 10.89 -12.67 14.60
CA ALA A 93 12.15 -12.15 15.06
C ALA A 93 11.90 -10.95 15.97
N LEU A 94 12.72 -10.81 17.00
CA LEU A 94 12.80 -9.64 17.86
C LEU A 94 13.89 -8.69 17.36
N VAL A 95 15.03 -9.22 16.90
CA VAL A 95 16.24 -8.45 16.55
C VAL A 95 16.57 -8.50 15.06
N TYR A 96 17.30 -7.50 14.55
CA TYR A 96 17.80 -7.47 13.15
C TYR A 96 18.63 -8.71 12.77
N ARG A 97 19.44 -9.24 13.70
CA ARG A 97 20.31 -10.40 13.45
C ARG A 97 19.52 -11.68 13.19
N GLU A 98 18.43 -11.89 13.94
CA GLU A 98 17.55 -13.04 13.77
C GLU A 98 16.85 -13.03 12.42
N VAL A 99 16.39 -11.85 11.96
CA VAL A 99 15.82 -11.71 10.62
C VAL A 99 16.82 -12.14 9.54
N ILE A 100 18.10 -11.77 9.69
CA ILE A 100 19.14 -12.18 8.75
C ILE A 100 19.32 -13.70 8.80
N ALA A 101 19.34 -14.31 9.99
CA ALA A 101 19.44 -15.76 10.12
C ALA A 101 18.28 -16.49 9.42
N ILE A 102 17.03 -16.05 9.63
CA ILE A 102 15.83 -16.61 8.98
C ILE A 102 15.92 -16.52 7.45
N LEU A 103 16.36 -15.37 6.93
CA LEU A 103 16.48 -15.14 5.48
C LEU A 103 17.62 -15.95 4.85
N MET A 104 18.74 -16.12 5.55
CA MET A 104 19.88 -16.91 5.06
C MET A 104 19.57 -18.41 4.99
N GLN A 105 18.65 -18.90 5.84
CA GLN A 105 18.11 -20.26 5.74
C GLN A 105 17.18 -20.47 4.53
N ARG A 106 16.90 -19.42 3.74
CA ARG A 106 16.11 -19.50 2.49
C ARG A 106 14.66 -19.98 2.69
N HIS A 107 14.12 -19.83 3.89
CA HIS A 107 12.74 -20.23 4.22
C HIS A 107 11.68 -19.18 3.89
N VAL A 108 12.06 -18.02 3.35
CA VAL A 108 11.09 -16.96 2.99
C VAL A 108 11.03 -16.84 1.47
N LEU A 109 9.85 -17.12 0.93
CA LEU A 109 9.53 -16.99 -0.48
C LEU A 109 8.68 -15.74 -0.67
N VAL A 110 9.02 -14.92 -1.66
CA VAL A 110 8.17 -13.83 -2.14
C VAL A 110 7.83 -14.11 -3.59
N ASP A 111 6.54 -14.17 -3.89
CA ASP A 111 5.99 -14.54 -5.20
C ASP A 111 6.62 -15.84 -5.76
N GLY A 112 6.74 -16.86 -4.90
CA GLY A 112 7.32 -18.16 -5.25
C GLY A 112 8.86 -18.21 -5.35
N LYS A 113 9.56 -17.07 -5.19
CA LYS A 113 11.03 -17.01 -5.29
C LYS A 113 11.66 -16.76 -3.92
N VAL A 114 12.73 -17.51 -3.60
CA VAL A 114 13.53 -17.30 -2.39
C VAL A 114 14.13 -15.90 -2.41
N ARG A 115 13.88 -15.13 -1.34
CA ARG A 115 14.49 -13.81 -1.16
C ARG A 115 15.30 -13.80 0.14
N THR A 116 16.60 -13.55 0.00
CA THR A 116 17.54 -13.44 1.13
C THR A 116 17.77 -11.99 1.56
N ASP A 117 17.39 -11.01 0.74
CA ASP A 117 17.58 -9.59 1.05
C ASP A 117 16.60 -9.11 2.13
N LYS A 118 17.14 -8.74 3.29
CA LYS A 118 16.40 -8.14 4.42
C LYS A 118 15.60 -6.90 4.05
N THR A 119 16.07 -6.11 3.10
CA THR A 119 15.46 -4.84 2.68
C THR A 119 14.70 -4.96 1.37
N TYR A 120 14.40 -6.19 0.93
CA TYR A 120 13.61 -6.43 -0.27
C TYR A 120 12.24 -5.73 -0.16
N PRO A 121 11.87 -4.87 -1.12
CA PRO A 121 10.61 -4.15 -1.09
C PRO A 121 9.47 -5.06 -1.54
N THR A 122 8.71 -5.60 -0.60
CA THR A 122 7.42 -6.24 -0.90
C THR A 122 6.33 -5.19 -0.96
N GLY A 123 5.38 -5.31 -1.88
CA GLY A 123 4.37 -4.30 -2.10
C GLY A 123 2.96 -4.85 -2.15
N PHE A 124 2.07 -4.05 -2.74
CA PHE A 124 0.66 -4.39 -2.88
C PHE A 124 0.47 -5.62 -3.78
N MET A 125 -0.38 -6.56 -3.33
CA MET A 125 -0.70 -7.84 -3.99
C MET A 125 0.41 -8.90 -4.02
N ASP A 126 1.59 -8.62 -3.45
CA ASP A 126 2.65 -9.64 -3.32
C ASP A 126 2.21 -10.77 -2.38
N VAL A 127 2.61 -11.99 -2.73
CA VAL A 127 2.41 -13.19 -1.91
C VAL A 127 3.71 -13.53 -1.19
N ILE A 128 3.64 -13.70 0.13
CA ILE A 128 4.74 -14.15 0.97
C ILE A 128 4.38 -15.53 1.48
N SER A 129 5.23 -16.51 1.20
CA SER A 129 5.05 -17.89 1.61
C SER A 129 6.20 -18.31 2.53
N ILE A 130 5.86 -18.98 3.62
CA ILE A 130 6.81 -19.56 4.57
C ILE A 130 6.52 -21.06 4.64
N PRO A 131 7.21 -21.89 3.82
CA PRO A 131 6.93 -23.32 3.73
C PRO A 131 7.16 -24.06 5.05
N LYS A 132 8.02 -23.56 5.95
CA LYS A 132 8.26 -24.21 7.24
C LYS A 132 7.05 -24.16 8.18
N THR A 133 6.25 -23.09 8.10
CA THR A 133 5.03 -22.92 8.90
C THR A 133 3.77 -23.22 8.11
N ASN A 134 3.89 -23.50 6.80
CA ASN A 134 2.76 -23.61 5.85
C ASN A 134 1.83 -22.39 5.89
N GLU A 135 2.39 -21.20 6.14
CA GLU A 135 1.62 -19.97 6.18
C GLU A 135 1.86 -19.13 4.93
N ASN A 136 0.75 -18.76 4.28
CA ASN A 136 0.74 -17.92 3.09
C ASN A 136 0.05 -16.59 3.40
N PHE A 137 0.69 -15.50 3.00
CA PHE A 137 0.23 -14.14 3.25
C PHE A 137 0.19 -13.34 1.96
N ARG A 138 -0.86 -12.53 1.78
CA ARG A 138 -0.90 -11.48 0.76
C ARG A 138 -0.80 -10.11 1.40
N LEU A 139 0.02 -9.24 0.83
CA LEU A 139 0.10 -7.84 1.25
C LEU A 139 -1.06 -7.04 0.66
N LEU A 140 -1.95 -6.58 1.54
CA LEU A 140 -3.09 -5.73 1.18
C LEU A 140 -3.09 -4.44 1.98
N TYR A 141 -3.86 -3.46 1.50
CA TYR A 141 -4.13 -2.24 2.26
C TYR A 141 -5.29 -2.47 3.22
N ASP A 142 -5.10 -2.00 4.45
CA ASP A 142 -6.17 -1.74 5.40
C ASP A 142 -6.87 -0.41 5.04
N VAL A 143 -8.11 -0.25 5.51
CA VAL A 143 -8.97 0.94 5.28
C VAL A 143 -8.33 2.24 5.77
N LYS A 144 -7.41 2.16 6.73
CA LYS A 144 -6.61 3.29 7.22
C LYS A 144 -5.40 3.63 6.33
N GLY A 145 -5.22 2.93 5.21
CA GLY A 145 -4.12 3.12 4.27
C GLY A 145 -2.78 2.53 4.72
N ARG A 146 -2.80 1.47 5.53
CA ARG A 146 -1.63 0.77 6.07
C ARG A 146 -1.47 -0.60 5.43
N PHE A 147 -0.24 -1.11 5.31
CA PHE A 147 -0.04 -2.49 4.87
C PHE A 147 -0.42 -3.48 5.98
N ARG A 148 -1.23 -4.47 5.63
CA ARG A 148 -1.62 -5.58 6.46
C ARG A 148 -1.30 -6.89 5.73
N LEU A 149 -0.74 -7.83 6.46
CA LEU A 149 -0.59 -9.21 5.99
C LEU A 149 -1.94 -9.89 6.17
N HIS A 150 -2.53 -10.31 5.06
CA HIS A 150 -3.76 -11.09 5.07
C HIS A 150 -3.39 -12.54 4.84
N SER A 151 -3.74 -13.42 5.77
CA SER A 151 -3.55 -14.87 5.59
C SER A 151 -4.48 -15.36 4.48
N ILE A 152 -3.93 -16.15 3.56
CA ILE A 152 -4.60 -16.70 2.39
C ILE A 152 -4.45 -18.23 2.36
N ARG A 153 -5.32 -18.89 1.58
CA ARG A 153 -5.20 -20.33 1.30
C ARG A 153 -4.17 -20.60 0.22
N ASP A 154 -3.70 -21.84 0.13
CA ASP A 154 -2.65 -22.25 -0.81
C ASP A 154 -3.06 -22.09 -2.28
N GLU A 155 -4.33 -22.37 -2.61
CA GLU A 155 -4.87 -22.14 -3.97
C GLU A 155 -4.77 -20.68 -4.40
N GLU A 156 -5.01 -19.76 -3.46
CA GLU A 156 -4.93 -18.33 -3.71
C GLU A 156 -3.48 -17.83 -3.74
N ALA A 157 -2.58 -18.52 -3.06
CA ALA A 157 -1.15 -18.19 -3.03
C ALA A 157 -0.45 -18.48 -4.36
N LYS A 158 -0.98 -19.38 -5.20
CA LYS A 158 -0.41 -19.71 -6.51
C LYS A 158 -0.51 -18.57 -7.52
N PHE A 159 -1.52 -17.71 -7.40
CA PHE A 159 -1.72 -16.61 -8.33
C PHE A 159 -1.55 -15.24 -7.67
N LYS A 160 -1.36 -14.22 -8.52
CA LYS A 160 -1.23 -12.83 -8.13
C LYS A 160 -1.97 -11.93 -9.10
N LEU A 161 -2.58 -10.86 -8.59
CA LEU A 161 -3.13 -9.80 -9.44
C LEU A 161 -2.07 -8.73 -9.71
N CYS A 162 -1.92 -8.37 -10.98
CA CYS A 162 -0.96 -7.40 -11.46
C CYS A 162 -1.66 -6.37 -12.35
N LYS A 163 -1.66 -5.10 -11.94
CA LYS A 163 -2.13 -4.00 -12.81
C LYS A 163 -1.13 -3.74 -13.93
N VAL A 164 -1.63 -3.58 -15.15
CA VAL A 164 -0.83 -3.21 -16.34
C VAL A 164 -0.56 -1.72 -16.31
N ARG A 165 0.72 -1.35 -16.37
CA ARG A 165 1.16 0.05 -16.37
C ARG A 165 1.22 0.62 -17.78
N ASN A 166 1.80 -0.12 -18.71
CA ASN A 166 1.83 0.21 -20.13
C ASN A 166 1.99 -1.07 -20.96
N VAL A 167 1.58 -0.96 -22.22
CA VAL A 167 1.76 -1.97 -23.27
C VAL A 167 2.58 -1.30 -24.36
N GLN A 168 3.65 -1.96 -24.80
CA GLN A 168 4.61 -1.40 -25.75
C GLN A 168 5.11 -2.50 -26.69
N PHE A 169 5.58 -2.09 -27.87
CA PHE A 169 6.26 -2.98 -28.80
C PHE A 169 7.77 -2.90 -28.58
N GLY A 170 8.40 -4.07 -28.49
CA GLY A 170 9.84 -4.19 -28.37
C GLY A 170 10.54 -4.28 -29.71
N LYS A 171 11.84 -4.58 -29.65
CA LYS A 171 12.62 -4.93 -30.83
C LYS A 171 11.94 -6.11 -31.56
N LYS A 172 11.99 -6.09 -32.89
CA LYS A 172 11.31 -7.07 -33.77
C LYS A 172 9.78 -7.06 -33.69
N GLY A 173 9.17 -5.95 -33.25
CA GLY A 173 7.72 -5.81 -33.20
C GLY A 173 7.02 -6.69 -32.16
N ILE A 174 7.76 -7.24 -31.18
CA ILE A 174 7.21 -8.14 -30.16
C ILE A 174 6.42 -7.32 -29.13
N PRO A 175 5.10 -7.51 -28.96
CA PRO A 175 4.35 -6.83 -27.92
C PRO A 175 4.75 -7.34 -26.53
N TYR A 176 4.91 -6.42 -25.59
CA TYR A 176 5.09 -6.73 -24.17
C TYR A 176 4.29 -5.77 -23.29
N LEU A 177 3.88 -6.25 -22.13
CA LEU A 177 3.27 -5.42 -21.10
C LEU A 177 4.22 -5.30 -19.90
N ASN A 178 4.18 -4.16 -19.24
CA ASN A 178 4.83 -3.98 -17.94
C ASN A 178 3.78 -3.89 -16.85
N THR A 179 4.01 -4.62 -15.77
CA THR A 179 3.12 -4.62 -14.61
C THR A 179 3.56 -3.60 -13.55
N TYR A 180 2.68 -3.34 -12.59
CA TYR A 180 2.97 -2.54 -11.40
C TYR A 180 4.15 -3.06 -10.58
N ASP A 181 4.33 -4.39 -10.56
CA ASP A 181 5.44 -5.11 -9.90
C ASP A 181 6.74 -5.09 -10.73
N GLY A 182 6.82 -4.28 -11.78
CA GLY A 182 8.02 -4.18 -12.62
C GLY A 182 8.36 -5.44 -13.41
N ARG A 183 7.42 -6.39 -13.55
CA ARG A 183 7.58 -7.55 -14.42
C ARG A 183 7.21 -7.17 -15.85
N THR A 184 7.93 -7.75 -16.81
CA THR A 184 7.63 -7.63 -18.24
C THR A 184 7.14 -8.98 -18.75
N ILE A 185 5.92 -9.02 -19.28
CA ILE A 185 5.32 -10.22 -19.86
C ILE A 185 5.24 -10.01 -21.37
N ARG A 186 5.79 -10.97 -22.13
CA ARG A 186 5.81 -10.95 -23.60
C ARG A 186 4.60 -11.65 -24.17
N TYR A 187 4.19 -11.26 -25.37
CA TYR A 187 3.05 -11.83 -26.09
C TYR A 187 1.73 -11.79 -25.28
N PRO A 188 1.33 -10.61 -24.76
CA PRO A 188 0.02 -10.50 -24.14
C PRO A 188 -1.10 -10.59 -25.19
N ASP A 189 -2.30 -10.95 -24.74
CA ASP A 189 -3.51 -10.88 -25.55
C ASP A 189 -3.73 -9.42 -26.03
N PRO A 190 -4.02 -9.19 -27.32
CA PRO A 190 -4.29 -7.85 -27.88
C PRO A 190 -5.42 -7.08 -27.18
N LEU A 191 -6.33 -7.77 -26.48
CA LEU A 191 -7.43 -7.17 -25.74
C LEU A 191 -6.99 -6.46 -24.45
N ILE A 192 -5.78 -6.75 -23.95
CA ILE A 192 -5.26 -6.19 -22.71
C ILE A 192 -4.73 -4.77 -22.95
N LYS A 193 -5.29 -3.80 -22.22
CA LYS A 193 -4.92 -2.38 -22.31
C LYS A 193 -4.26 -1.89 -21.03
N ALA A 194 -3.74 -0.67 -21.07
CA ALA A 194 -3.19 -0.02 -19.89
C ALA A 194 -4.28 0.21 -18.81
N ASN A 195 -3.91 0.05 -17.54
CA ASN A 195 -4.77 0.08 -16.35
C ASN A 195 -5.68 -1.14 -16.12
N ASP A 196 -5.72 -2.08 -17.05
CA ASP A 196 -6.34 -3.38 -16.82
C ASP A 196 -5.56 -4.16 -15.76
N THR A 197 -6.20 -5.19 -15.20
CA THR A 197 -5.55 -6.07 -14.21
C THR A 197 -5.47 -7.48 -14.75
N VAL A 198 -4.29 -8.07 -14.62
CA VAL A 198 -3.96 -9.39 -15.12
C VAL A 198 -3.79 -10.34 -13.93
N LYS A 199 -4.39 -11.52 -14.01
CA LYS A 199 -4.15 -12.64 -13.09
C LYS A 199 -2.94 -13.41 -13.61
N LEU A 200 -1.85 -13.32 -12.86
CA LEU A 200 -0.58 -13.97 -13.13
C LEU A 200 -0.50 -15.26 -12.31
N ASP A 201 -0.16 -16.36 -12.95
CA ASP A 201 0.31 -17.54 -12.24
C ASP A 201 1.79 -17.35 -11.84
N LEU A 202 2.11 -17.59 -10.56
CA LEU A 202 3.45 -17.33 -10.03
C LEU A 202 4.46 -18.42 -10.41
N GLU A 203 3.99 -19.65 -10.64
CA GLU A 203 4.85 -20.77 -11.06
C GLU A 203 5.28 -20.59 -12.51
N GLU A 204 4.31 -20.51 -13.44
CA GLU A 204 4.61 -20.37 -14.86
C GLU A 204 4.97 -18.94 -15.29
N ASN A 205 4.63 -17.93 -14.49
CA ASN A 205 4.76 -16.51 -14.84
C ASN A 205 4.00 -16.13 -16.13
N LYS A 206 2.90 -16.83 -16.41
CA LYS A 206 2.00 -16.57 -17.55
C LYS A 206 0.67 -15.97 -17.10
N ILE A 207 0.01 -15.31 -18.03
CA ILE A 207 -1.31 -14.72 -17.84
C ILE A 207 -2.36 -15.83 -17.90
N VAL A 208 -3.14 -15.97 -16.83
CA VAL A 208 -4.26 -16.92 -16.79
C VAL A 208 -5.55 -16.25 -17.27
N ASP A 209 -5.83 -15.06 -16.75
CA ASP A 209 -7.05 -14.30 -17.04
C ASP A 209 -6.79 -12.81 -16.86
N PHE A 210 -7.64 -11.95 -17.41
CA PHE A 210 -7.53 -10.50 -17.27
C PHE A 210 -8.89 -9.83 -17.08
N ILE A 211 -8.87 -8.66 -16.43
CA ILE A 211 -10.04 -7.84 -16.15
C ILE A 211 -9.82 -6.46 -16.79
N LYS A 212 -10.77 -6.06 -17.62
CA LYS A 212 -10.80 -4.74 -18.25
C LYS A 212 -11.13 -3.64 -17.24
N PHE A 213 -10.52 -2.47 -17.43
CA PHE A 213 -10.79 -1.26 -16.68
C PHE A 213 -12.08 -0.58 -17.15
N ASP A 214 -13.21 -1.22 -16.82
CA ASP A 214 -14.56 -0.80 -17.18
C ASP A 214 -15.42 -0.52 -15.94
N VAL A 215 -16.51 0.22 -16.16
CA VAL A 215 -17.53 0.53 -15.15
C VAL A 215 -18.19 -0.76 -14.67
N GLY A 216 -18.52 -0.83 -13.38
CA GLY A 216 -19.17 -2.00 -12.79
C GLY A 216 -18.22 -3.05 -12.21
N ASN A 217 -16.90 -2.91 -12.37
CA ASN A 217 -15.91 -3.80 -11.76
C ASN A 217 -15.51 -3.36 -10.34
N VAL A 218 -15.17 -4.34 -9.48
CA VAL A 218 -14.68 -4.07 -8.12
C VAL A 218 -13.24 -3.59 -8.16
N VAL A 219 -12.97 -2.50 -7.45
CA VAL A 219 -11.66 -1.89 -7.33
C VAL A 219 -11.25 -1.68 -5.88
N MET A 220 -9.94 -1.73 -5.64
CA MET A 220 -9.30 -1.26 -4.42
C MET A 220 -8.46 -0.01 -4.71
N VAL A 221 -8.52 0.96 -3.79
CA VAL A 221 -7.70 2.17 -3.89
C VAL A 221 -6.32 1.93 -3.30
N THR A 222 -5.26 2.18 -4.07
CA THR A 222 -3.85 2.00 -3.64
C THR A 222 -3.21 3.29 -3.11
N GLY A 223 -3.76 4.47 -3.45
CA GLY A 223 -3.14 5.76 -3.17
C GLY A 223 -4.10 6.83 -2.64
N GLY A 224 -3.53 7.92 -2.10
CA GLY A 224 -4.30 9.08 -1.62
C GLY A 224 -5.05 8.86 -0.30
N ARG A 225 -6.01 9.75 -0.01
CA ARG A 225 -6.78 9.77 1.26
C ARG A 225 -7.74 8.59 1.42
N ASN A 226 -8.17 8.02 0.30
CA ASN A 226 -9.12 6.91 0.20
C ASN A 226 -8.43 5.54 0.07
N ARG A 227 -7.10 5.46 0.29
CA ARG A 227 -6.33 4.21 0.23
C ARG A 227 -6.93 3.11 1.11
N GLY A 228 -7.02 1.89 0.56
CA GLY A 228 -7.54 0.70 1.23
C GLY A 228 -9.07 0.57 1.21
N ARG A 229 -9.78 1.54 0.61
CA ARG A 229 -11.21 1.39 0.34
C ARG A 229 -11.46 0.48 -0.85
N VAL A 230 -12.56 -0.26 -0.80
CA VAL A 230 -12.99 -1.17 -1.86
C VAL A 230 -14.43 -0.84 -2.26
N GLY A 231 -14.64 -0.67 -3.55
CA GLY A 231 -15.96 -0.37 -4.10
C GLY A 231 -16.05 -0.70 -5.58
N VAL A 232 -17.21 -0.43 -6.16
CA VAL A 232 -17.50 -0.64 -7.58
C VAL A 232 -17.33 0.67 -8.33
N ILE A 233 -16.71 0.63 -9.52
CA ILE A 233 -16.62 1.82 -10.38
C ILE A 233 -18.03 2.19 -10.86
N LYS A 234 -18.47 3.42 -10.60
CA LYS A 234 -19.73 3.98 -11.13
C LYS A 234 -19.54 4.76 -12.41
N ASN A 235 -18.62 5.72 -12.39
CA ASN A 235 -18.42 6.63 -13.50
C ASN A 235 -16.93 6.94 -13.67
N ARG A 236 -16.54 7.18 -14.92
CA ARG A 236 -15.18 7.55 -15.33
C ARG A 236 -15.25 8.88 -16.07
N GLU A 237 -14.79 9.94 -15.41
CA GLU A 237 -14.71 11.27 -15.98
C GLU A 237 -13.37 11.46 -16.68
N LYS A 238 -13.44 11.69 -17.99
CA LYS A 238 -12.27 11.93 -18.83
C LYS A 238 -12.06 13.43 -19.00
N HIS A 239 -10.93 13.93 -18.52
CA HIS A 239 -10.49 15.30 -18.75
C HIS A 239 -9.30 15.26 -19.72
N LYS A 240 -9.43 15.88 -20.89
CA LYS A 240 -8.34 15.96 -21.87
C LYS A 240 -7.19 16.78 -21.27
N GLY A 241 -5.97 16.23 -21.29
CA GLY A 241 -4.78 16.90 -20.76
C GLY A 241 -4.61 16.89 -19.24
N SER A 242 -5.58 16.35 -18.48
CA SER A 242 -5.50 16.23 -17.02
C SER A 242 -5.68 14.79 -16.56
N PHE A 243 -5.62 14.58 -15.25
CA PHE A 243 -5.87 13.28 -14.65
C PHE A 243 -7.34 12.92 -14.72
N GLU A 244 -7.63 11.69 -15.17
CA GLU A 244 -8.99 11.15 -15.13
C GLU A 244 -9.43 10.86 -13.69
N THR A 245 -10.67 11.24 -13.40
CA THR A 245 -11.33 11.05 -12.11
C THR A 245 -12.28 9.87 -12.20
N ILE A 246 -12.25 9.00 -11.19
CA ILE A 246 -13.11 7.83 -11.11
C ILE A 246 -13.96 7.95 -9.86
N HIS A 247 -15.26 7.85 -10.06
CA HIS A 247 -16.27 7.77 -9.01
C HIS A 247 -16.50 6.31 -8.64
N ILE A 248 -16.32 6.01 -7.36
CA ILE A 248 -16.41 4.66 -6.81
C ILE A 248 -17.48 4.66 -5.72
N GLN A 249 -18.32 3.64 -5.71
CA GLN A 249 -19.31 3.40 -4.65
C GLN A 249 -18.90 2.20 -3.80
N ASP A 250 -18.80 2.39 -2.48
CA ASP A 250 -18.58 1.30 -1.53
C ASP A 250 -19.83 0.42 -1.39
N ALA A 251 -19.69 -0.76 -0.78
CA ALA A 251 -20.82 -1.66 -0.52
C ALA A 251 -21.91 -1.07 0.42
N GLN A 252 -21.58 -0.06 1.22
CA GLN A 252 -22.55 0.68 2.06
C GLN A 252 -23.25 1.83 1.31
N GLY A 253 -22.95 2.03 0.03
CA GLY A 253 -23.53 3.10 -0.77
C GLY A 253 -22.76 4.42 -0.72
N HIS A 254 -21.75 4.56 0.16
CA HIS A 254 -20.90 5.75 0.21
C HIS A 254 -20.10 5.93 -1.08
N GLU A 255 -20.20 7.12 -1.66
CA GLU A 255 -19.47 7.48 -2.88
C GLU A 255 -18.21 8.29 -2.58
N PHE A 256 -17.17 8.09 -3.39
CA PHE A 256 -15.97 8.89 -3.33
C PHE A 256 -15.23 8.88 -4.67
N ALA A 257 -14.44 9.92 -4.90
CA ALA A 257 -13.66 10.07 -6.12
C ALA A 257 -12.15 9.81 -5.87
N THR A 258 -11.48 9.24 -6.87
CA THR A 258 -10.01 9.09 -6.89
C THR A 258 -9.45 9.22 -8.31
N ARG A 259 -8.14 9.46 -8.44
CA ARG A 259 -7.44 9.47 -9.73
C ARG A 259 -7.26 8.06 -10.28
N MET A 260 -7.30 7.89 -11.61
CA MET A 260 -7.06 6.62 -12.29
C MET A 260 -5.79 5.87 -11.89
N GLY A 261 -4.69 6.59 -11.65
CA GLY A 261 -3.44 5.97 -11.21
C GLY A 261 -3.56 5.21 -9.87
N ASN A 262 -4.45 5.66 -8.98
CA ASN A 262 -4.63 5.11 -7.63
C ASN A 262 -5.66 3.99 -7.55
N VAL A 263 -6.30 3.64 -8.67
CA VAL A 263 -7.34 2.60 -8.71
C VAL A 263 -6.74 1.30 -9.22
N PHE A 264 -7.04 0.18 -8.54
CA PHE A 264 -6.59 -1.15 -8.91
C PHE A 264 -7.80 -2.08 -8.96
N ILE A 265 -8.00 -2.80 -10.07
CA ILE A 265 -9.14 -3.71 -10.22
C ILE A 265 -8.84 -5.01 -9.50
N ILE A 266 -9.79 -5.49 -8.69
CA ILE A 266 -9.62 -6.71 -7.91
C ILE A 266 -10.60 -7.82 -8.32
N GLY A 267 -11.63 -7.51 -9.09
CA GLY A 267 -12.66 -8.47 -9.47
C GLY A 267 -13.55 -7.99 -10.60
N LYS A 268 -14.26 -8.95 -11.19
CA LYS A 268 -15.23 -8.73 -12.27
C LYS A 268 -16.62 -8.59 -11.67
N GLY A 269 -17.36 -7.55 -12.05
CA GLY A 269 -18.67 -7.26 -11.47
C GLY A 269 -18.56 -6.96 -9.97
N THR A 270 -19.33 -7.66 -9.14
CA THR A 270 -19.36 -7.52 -7.67
C THR A 270 -18.47 -8.51 -6.92
N LYS A 271 -17.92 -9.53 -7.60
CA LYS A 271 -17.14 -10.60 -6.97
C LYS A 271 -15.64 -10.33 -7.08
N PRO A 272 -14.92 -10.11 -5.95
CA PRO A 272 -13.47 -10.00 -5.96
C PRO A 272 -12.82 -11.36 -6.26
N TRP A 273 -11.71 -11.37 -7.01
CA TRP A 273 -10.89 -12.57 -7.23
C TRP A 273 -9.95 -12.87 -6.07
N VAL A 274 -9.80 -11.92 -5.14
CA VAL A 274 -8.88 -11.98 -4.01
C VAL A 274 -9.66 -11.84 -2.70
N SER A 275 -9.25 -12.59 -1.69
CA SER A 275 -9.75 -12.46 -0.33
C SER A 275 -9.43 -11.09 0.25
N LEU A 276 -10.43 -10.47 0.88
CA LEU A 276 -10.32 -9.12 1.43
C LEU A 276 -10.01 -9.13 2.93
N PRO A 277 -9.25 -8.13 3.44
CA PRO A 277 -8.98 -8.02 4.86
C PRO A 277 -10.25 -7.70 5.65
N LYS A 278 -10.17 -7.87 6.99
CA LYS A 278 -11.27 -7.57 7.93
C LYS A 278 -11.87 -6.20 7.65
N GLY A 279 -13.19 -6.15 7.46
CA GLY A 279 -13.93 -4.94 7.09
C GLY A 279 -14.17 -4.76 5.59
N LYS A 280 -13.72 -5.69 4.74
CA LYS A 280 -14.00 -5.74 3.29
C LYS A 280 -13.73 -4.43 2.53
N GLY A 281 -12.83 -3.59 3.04
CA GLY A 281 -12.50 -2.28 2.45
C GLY A 281 -13.52 -1.17 2.74
N ILE A 282 -14.44 -1.35 3.68
CA ILE A 282 -15.44 -0.33 4.04
C ILE A 282 -14.84 0.63 5.07
N LYS A 283 -14.90 1.94 4.77
CA LYS A 283 -14.45 2.99 5.68
C LYS A 283 -15.59 3.55 6.50
N LEU A 284 -15.57 3.21 7.79
CA LEU A 284 -16.46 3.78 8.79
C LEU A 284 -16.20 5.27 9.00
N SER A 285 -17.24 5.99 9.43
CA SER A 285 -17.10 7.37 9.88
C SER A 285 -16.27 7.45 11.17
N VAL A 286 -15.71 8.62 11.48
CA VAL A 286 -14.88 8.80 12.70
C VAL A 286 -15.69 8.47 13.96
N ILE A 287 -16.98 8.80 13.98
CA ILE A 287 -17.88 8.55 15.10
C ILE A 287 -18.18 7.04 15.23
N GLU A 288 -18.48 6.36 14.12
CA GLU A 288 -18.68 4.90 14.12
C GLU A 288 -17.41 4.17 14.57
N GLU A 289 -16.24 4.61 14.12
CA GLU A 289 -14.97 4.02 14.51
C GLU A 289 -14.69 4.20 16.00
N ALA A 290 -15.01 5.39 16.55
CA ALA A 290 -14.90 5.66 17.98
C ALA A 290 -15.85 4.77 18.80
N ARG A 291 -17.13 4.68 18.39
CA ARG A 291 -18.12 3.79 19.03
C ARG A 291 -17.68 2.33 18.99
N LYS A 292 -17.21 1.85 17.84
CA LYS A 292 -16.69 0.50 17.69
C LYS A 292 -15.50 0.24 18.62
N ARG A 293 -14.57 1.19 18.71
CA ARG A 293 -13.41 1.07 19.60
C ARG A 293 -13.80 1.07 21.08
N LEU A 294 -14.80 1.86 21.49
CA LEU A 294 -15.33 1.80 22.86
C LEU A 294 -16.03 0.47 23.13
N ALA A 295 -16.85 -0.01 22.21
CA ALA A 295 -17.51 -1.31 22.34
C ALA A 295 -16.49 -2.46 22.46
N ASP A 296 -15.44 -2.46 21.63
CA ASP A 296 -14.36 -3.44 21.71
C ASP A 296 -13.66 -3.38 23.08
N LYS A 297 -13.34 -2.18 23.59
CA LYS A 297 -12.74 -2.01 24.91
C LYS A 297 -13.64 -2.51 26.04
N ASN A 298 -14.92 -2.14 26.01
CA ASN A 298 -15.89 -2.55 27.02
C ASN A 298 -16.04 -4.07 27.02
N SER A 299 -16.07 -4.70 25.83
CA SER A 299 -16.15 -6.17 25.72
C SER A 299 -14.93 -6.89 26.29
N VAL A 300 -13.73 -6.30 26.17
CA VAL A 300 -12.50 -6.86 26.76
C VAL A 300 -12.52 -6.68 28.26
N ALA A 301 -12.90 -5.50 28.75
CA ALA A 301 -12.99 -5.24 30.18
C ALA A 301 -14.02 -6.15 30.87
N THR A 302 -15.21 -6.32 30.28
CA THR A 302 -16.22 -7.23 30.84
C THR A 302 -15.76 -8.69 30.83
N TRP A 303 -15.00 -9.11 29.82
CA TRP A 303 -14.42 -10.45 29.76
C TRP A 303 -13.33 -10.66 30.83
N GLU A 304 -12.42 -9.69 31.01
CA GLU A 304 -11.40 -9.72 32.05
C GLU A 304 -12.01 -9.78 33.47
N HIS A 305 -13.09 -9.03 33.69
CA HIS A 305 -13.85 -9.07 34.93
C HIS A 305 -14.60 -10.40 35.13
N ALA A 306 -15.13 -11.01 34.07
CA ALA A 306 -15.89 -12.26 34.14
C ALA A 306 -15.00 -13.51 34.29
N PHE A 307 -13.74 -13.48 33.85
CA PHE A 307 -12.87 -14.67 33.77
C PHE A 307 -11.54 -14.53 34.53
N GLY A 308 -11.40 -13.56 35.44
CA GLY A 308 -10.32 -13.56 36.43
C GLY A 308 -8.90 -13.37 35.87
N GLY A 309 -8.71 -12.45 34.92
CA GLY A 309 -7.39 -11.88 34.62
C GLY A 309 -6.34 -12.78 33.94
N ILE A 310 -6.68 -13.99 33.47
CA ILE A 310 -5.78 -14.75 32.59
C ILE A 310 -6.01 -14.27 31.15
N ALA A 311 -5.24 -13.25 30.75
CA ALA A 311 -5.23 -12.82 29.36
C ALA A 311 -4.75 -13.98 28.46
N PRO A 312 -5.43 -14.28 27.33
CA PRO A 312 -4.82 -15.08 26.30
C PRO A 312 -3.65 -14.28 25.74
N ASP A 313 -2.46 -14.80 25.98
CA ASP A 313 -1.23 -14.48 25.29
C ASP A 313 -1.50 -14.13 23.83
N GLY A 314 -1.12 -12.92 23.44
CA GLY A 314 -1.48 -12.26 22.18
C GLY A 314 -0.85 -12.87 20.93
N ASN A 315 -0.82 -14.20 20.82
CA ASN A 315 -0.27 -14.96 19.70
C ASN A 315 -1.01 -16.29 19.47
N ALA A 316 -2.29 -16.26 19.10
CA ALA A 316 -2.92 -17.34 18.32
C ALA A 316 -4.25 -16.87 17.67
N PRO A 317 -4.45 -17.04 16.35
CA PRO A 317 -5.77 -16.89 15.73
C PRO A 317 -6.67 -18.13 15.90
N TYR A 318 -6.33 -19.07 16.80
CA TYR A 318 -7.07 -20.31 17.01
C TYR A 318 -7.42 -20.45 18.49
N LYS A 319 -8.65 -20.07 18.87
CA LYS A 319 -9.39 -20.60 20.04
C LYS A 319 -10.78 -19.99 20.28
N LYS A 320 -11.28 -19.09 19.42
CA LYS A 320 -12.67 -18.63 19.52
C LYS A 320 -13.69 -19.69 19.07
N ASP A 321 -13.30 -20.56 18.13
CA ASP A 321 -14.22 -21.55 17.54
C ASP A 321 -14.30 -22.88 18.32
N PHE A 322 -13.36 -23.13 19.24
CA PHE A 322 -13.35 -24.36 20.05
C PHE A 322 -14.25 -24.24 21.30
N TYR A 323 -14.36 -23.04 21.89
CA TYR A 323 -15.13 -22.84 23.11
C TYR A 323 -16.65 -22.66 22.87
N LEU A 324 -17.06 -22.15 21.71
CA LEU A 324 -18.49 -22.03 21.37
C LEU A 324 -19.15 -23.39 21.04
N LYS A 325 -18.36 -24.42 20.69
CA LYS A 325 -18.85 -25.80 20.49
C LYS A 325 -18.91 -26.64 21.77
N ALA A 326 -18.19 -26.23 22.82
CA ALA A 326 -18.21 -26.90 24.12
C ALA A 326 -19.39 -26.44 25.01
N ILE A 327 -19.85 -25.19 24.85
CA ILE A 327 -20.94 -24.64 25.65
C ILE A 327 -22.33 -25.09 25.15
N SER A 328 -22.45 -25.60 23.91
CA SER A 328 -23.73 -26.07 23.35
C SER A 328 -24.00 -27.57 23.53
N LYS A 329 -23.14 -28.33 24.23
CA LYS A 329 -23.28 -29.80 24.35
C LYS A 329 -23.20 -30.39 25.76
N SER A 330 -23.27 -29.59 26.82
CA SER A 330 -23.33 -30.13 28.18
C SER A 330 -24.23 -29.28 29.06
N TYR A 331 -25.19 -29.95 29.72
CA TYR A 331 -26.20 -29.49 30.68
C TYR A 331 -27.60 -29.16 30.15
N ILE A 332 -28.33 -30.23 29.78
CA ILE A 332 -29.70 -30.43 30.27
C ILE A 332 -29.71 -31.78 30.98
N PRO A 333 -29.76 -31.85 32.32
CA PRO A 333 -30.13 -33.08 33.00
C PRO A 333 -31.66 -33.18 33.01
N THR A 334 -32.23 -33.95 32.09
CA THR A 334 -33.59 -34.48 32.22
C THR A 334 -33.61 -35.49 33.36
N TYR A 335 -34.33 -35.17 34.42
CA TYR A 335 -34.63 -36.08 35.52
C TYR A 335 -35.45 -37.29 35.03
N CYS A 336 -35.19 -38.39 35.71
CA CYS A 336 -35.66 -39.76 35.53
C CYS A 336 -37.16 -39.95 35.24
N HIS A 337 -37.48 -40.76 34.23
CA HIS A 337 -38.66 -41.62 34.21
C HIS A 337 -38.19 -43.08 34.27
N VAL A 338 -38.56 -43.77 35.35
CA VAL A 338 -38.35 -45.21 35.53
C VAL A 338 -39.46 -45.95 34.78
N PRO A 339 -39.17 -47.03 34.02
CA PRO A 339 -40.19 -47.81 33.34
C PRO A 339 -40.91 -48.79 34.29
N VAL A 340 -42.18 -48.98 33.95
CA VAL A 340 -43.25 -49.75 34.59
C VAL A 340 -42.93 -51.23 34.79
N PHE A 341 -43.36 -51.79 35.92
CA PHE A 341 -44.09 -53.06 36.01
C PHE A 341 -45.15 -52.97 37.10
#